data_AF-A0A438D596-F1
#
_entry.id   AF-A0A438D596-F1
#
_cell.length_a   1.000
_cell.length_b   1.000
_cell.length_c   1.000
_cell.angle_alpha   90.00
_cell.angle_beta   90.00
_cell.angle_gamma   90.00
#
_symmetry.space_group_name_H-M   'P 1'
#
loop_
_entity.id
_entity.type
_entity.pdbx_description
1 polymer ?
#
loop_
_entity_poly.entity_id
_entity_poly.type
_entity_poly.pdbx_seq_one_letter_code
_entity_poly.pdbx_strand_id
1 'polypeptide(L)'
;MADGNITFFLEKLGNFAVQEASLFGEVEGQVRLLRNEMEWMRLVLEDADIDTKCNHDKRLKLWVNQIRGVAYDAEDVIDEFMFKIEHQRQRRPNRFLPTCVRFADKLPFIHELDGRIRDINITIEKILANKARYNIESGSPSAAGSSSSTEGVVQREKRVPIVEEADVVGMTREAEAVKQMLVEEESESRVVAIVGMGGLGKTTLAKKVYNRSEVNDHFECRALVYVSQDCRIRELLMGIMTNLSPERKTEISNMVEKQLGEEVGSYLKDKRYLIVLDDVWSIQVWHELSLHLPESNKSRVLITTRNQQIALDAYAKLYELRPLGEKESWELFLKKTFPIGSTSPGVCPAELEDLGKKITEKCKGLPLAIVVSGGLLSRKEKTKSSWEKILKSMEWHLSQGPSHAWEFLL
;
A
#
# COMPACT_ATOMS: atom_id res chain seq x y z
N MET A 1 -2.26 7.61 1.53
CA MET A 1 -0.97 7.15 2.14
C MET A 1 -0.35 8.23 3.05
N ALA A 2 -0.77 9.50 2.98
CA ALA A 2 -0.32 10.52 3.93
C ALA A 2 -0.94 10.34 5.34
N ASP A 3 -2.17 9.81 5.38
CA ASP A 3 -2.94 9.49 6.59
C ASP A 3 -2.23 8.50 7.55
N GLY A 4 -1.57 7.47 7.01
CA GLY A 4 -0.88 6.46 7.83
C GLY A 4 0.33 7.02 8.60
N ASN A 5 1.07 7.94 8.00
CA ASN A 5 2.24 8.56 8.65
C ASN A 5 1.81 9.52 9.76
N ILE A 6 0.76 10.30 9.54
CA ILE A 6 0.23 11.24 10.55
C ILE A 6 -0.41 10.47 11.70
N THR A 7 -1.12 9.38 11.41
CA THR A 7 -1.70 8.50 12.44
C THR A 7 -0.62 7.87 13.32
N PHE A 8 0.45 7.33 12.69
CA PHE A 8 1.60 6.79 13.41
C PHE A 8 2.28 7.84 14.29
N PHE A 9 2.44 9.06 13.78
CA PHE A 9 3.00 10.19 14.53
C PHE A 9 2.13 10.57 15.74
N LEU A 10 0.80 10.63 15.58
CA LEU A 10 -0.14 10.94 16.65
C LEU A 10 -0.16 9.88 17.76
N GLU A 11 -0.06 8.59 17.39
CA GLU A 11 0.07 7.49 18.36
C GLU A 11 1.38 7.58 19.14
N LYS A 12 2.47 7.89 18.45
CA LYS A 12 3.81 8.07 19.04
C LYS A 12 3.86 9.26 20.01
N LEU A 13 3.21 10.37 19.64
CA LEU A 13 2.98 11.53 20.50
C LEU A 13 2.15 11.19 21.75
N GLY A 14 1.08 10.40 21.59
CA GLY A 14 0.26 9.93 22.71
C GLY A 14 1.06 9.06 23.68
N ASN A 15 1.87 8.14 23.16
CA ASN A 15 2.75 7.31 23.98
C ASN A 15 3.83 8.13 24.69
N PHE A 16 4.37 9.15 24.03
CA PHE A 16 5.32 10.10 24.61
C PHE A 16 4.70 10.91 25.77
N ALA A 17 3.45 11.35 25.63
CA ALA A 17 2.70 12.05 26.67
C ALA A 17 2.48 11.20 27.93
N VAL A 18 2.22 9.90 27.75
CA VAL A 18 1.99 8.95 28.84
C VAL A 18 3.28 8.60 29.57
N GLN A 19 4.41 8.46 28.85
CA GLN A 19 5.68 8.03 29.43
C GLN A 19 6.40 9.09 30.27
N GLU A 20 6.23 10.38 29.96
CA GLU A 20 6.95 11.48 30.62
C GLU A 20 6.00 12.63 31.02
N ALA A 21 4.85 12.27 31.61
CA ALA A 21 3.78 13.18 32.05
C ALA A 21 4.26 14.38 32.91
N SER A 22 5.35 14.23 33.68
CA SER A 22 5.91 15.35 34.46
C SER A 22 6.64 16.38 33.61
N LEU A 23 7.30 15.98 32.51
CA LEU A 23 8.01 16.86 31.56
C LEU A 23 7.04 17.51 30.57
N PHE A 24 5.92 16.83 30.32
CA PHE A 24 4.89 17.29 29.41
C PHE A 24 4.29 18.62 29.84
N GLY A 25 4.16 18.90 31.14
CA GLY A 25 3.48 20.11 31.65
C GLY A 25 4.05 21.45 31.16
N GLU A 26 5.32 21.54 30.78
CA GLU A 26 5.94 22.79 30.28
C GLU A 26 5.82 22.96 28.75
N VAL A 27 5.75 21.85 28.00
CA VAL A 27 5.59 21.83 26.52
C VAL A 27 4.17 21.43 26.11
N GLU A 28 3.27 21.19 27.08
CA GLU A 28 1.92 20.65 26.89
C GLU A 28 1.13 21.49 25.90
N GLY A 29 1.25 22.82 26.00
CA GLY A 29 0.60 23.75 25.09
C GLY A 29 1.04 23.56 23.65
N GLN A 30 2.36 23.50 23.39
CA GLN A 30 2.91 23.39 22.04
C GLN A 30 2.71 22.00 21.43
N VAL A 31 2.79 20.94 22.25
CA VAL A 31 2.54 19.57 21.80
C VAL A 31 1.04 19.35 21.54
N ARG A 32 0.16 19.92 22.37
CA ARG A 32 -1.28 19.89 22.13
C ARG A 32 -1.67 20.67 20.88
N LEU A 33 -1.03 21.81 20.63
CA LEU A 33 -1.18 22.55 19.37
C LEU A 33 -0.71 21.72 18.18
N LEU A 34 0.49 21.15 18.22
CA LEU A 34 1.02 20.30 17.16
C LEU A 34 0.12 19.08 16.91
N ARG A 35 -0.39 18.45 17.96
CA ARG A 35 -1.34 17.33 17.88
C ARG A 35 -2.64 17.74 17.18
N ASN A 36 -3.23 18.86 17.60
CA ASN A 36 -4.46 19.37 17.01
C ASN A 36 -4.24 19.76 15.53
N GLU A 37 -3.14 20.42 15.21
CA GLU A 37 -2.79 20.81 13.84
C GLU A 37 -2.58 19.58 12.95
N MET A 38 -1.91 18.54 13.45
CA MET A 38 -1.70 17.28 12.72
C MET A 38 -3.02 16.51 12.54
N GLU A 39 -3.93 16.53 13.51
CA GLU A 39 -5.28 15.97 13.36
C GLU A 39 -6.10 16.73 12.30
N TRP A 40 -6.03 18.07 12.28
CA TRP A 40 -6.63 18.87 11.21
C TRP A 40 -6.01 18.57 9.85
N MET A 41 -4.70 18.43 9.76
CA MET A 41 -4.01 18.05 8.52
C MET A 41 -4.40 16.67 8.04
N ARG A 42 -4.58 15.71 8.96
CA ARG A 42 -5.07 14.37 8.64
C ARG A 42 -6.43 14.43 7.97
N LEU A 43 -7.39 15.13 8.59
CA LEU A 43 -8.74 15.31 8.05
C LEU A 43 -8.72 16.00 6.68
N VAL A 44 -7.90 17.05 6.54
CA VAL A 44 -7.78 17.76 5.25
C VAL A 44 -7.05 16.93 4.19
N LEU A 45 -6.16 16.02 4.58
CA LEU A 45 -5.52 15.06 3.67
C LEU A 45 -6.44 13.89 3.32
N GLU A 46 -7.37 13.50 4.19
CA GLU A 46 -8.44 12.56 3.85
C GLU A 46 -9.36 13.20 2.79
N ASP A 47 -9.75 14.47 2.98
CA ASP A 47 -10.54 15.23 2.01
C ASP A 47 -9.75 15.53 0.71
N ALA A 48 -8.45 15.84 0.81
CA ALA A 48 -7.60 16.11 -0.34
C ALA A 48 -7.06 14.85 -1.03
N ASP A 49 -6.93 13.68 -0.39
CA ASP A 49 -6.65 12.39 -1.06
C ASP A 49 -7.86 11.92 -1.87
N ILE A 50 -9.05 12.49 -1.63
CA ILE A 50 -10.25 12.37 -2.48
C ILE A 50 -10.14 13.34 -3.68
N ASP A 51 -9.78 14.61 -3.47
CA ASP A 51 -9.71 15.64 -4.53
C ASP A 51 -8.45 15.59 -5.42
N THR A 52 -7.26 15.22 -4.89
CA THR A 52 -6.01 15.05 -5.66
C THR A 52 -6.04 13.86 -6.61
N LYS A 53 -6.89 12.86 -6.33
CA LYS A 53 -7.16 11.77 -7.28
C LYS A 53 -7.97 12.26 -8.48
N CYS A 54 -8.76 13.33 -8.30
CA CYS A 54 -9.63 13.92 -9.30
C CYS A 54 -9.02 15.11 -10.06
N ASN A 55 -8.15 15.92 -9.44
CA ASN A 55 -7.63 17.17 -10.05
C ASN A 55 -6.13 17.15 -10.41
N HIS A 56 -5.77 17.73 -11.57
CA HIS A 56 -4.38 17.92 -12.03
C HIS A 56 -3.68 19.14 -11.39
N ASP A 57 -4.18 19.64 -10.25
CA ASP A 57 -3.65 20.86 -9.67
C ASP A 57 -2.25 20.62 -9.07
N LYS A 58 -1.24 21.09 -9.79
CA LYS A 58 0.16 21.09 -9.35
C LYS A 58 0.33 21.81 -8.01
N ARG A 59 -0.55 22.77 -7.67
CA ARG A 59 -0.54 23.51 -6.41
C ARG A 59 -1.00 22.64 -5.25
N LEU A 60 -2.08 21.87 -5.41
CA LEU A 60 -2.55 20.92 -4.40
C LEU A 60 -1.51 19.81 -4.15
N LYS A 61 -0.87 19.29 -5.21
CA LYS A 61 0.22 18.31 -5.07
C LYS A 61 1.44 18.87 -4.34
N LEU A 62 1.82 20.12 -4.63
CA LEU A 62 2.91 20.81 -3.93
C LEU A 62 2.56 21.01 -2.45
N TRP A 63 1.32 21.42 -2.17
CA TRP A 63 0.82 21.63 -0.82
C TRP A 63 0.80 20.33 0.02
N VAL A 64 0.32 19.22 -0.56
CA VAL A 64 0.36 17.89 0.08
C VAL A 64 1.79 17.43 0.37
N ASN A 65 2.73 17.69 -0.55
CA ASN A 65 4.14 17.37 -0.33
C ASN A 65 4.78 18.23 0.78
N GLN A 66 4.39 19.50 0.91
CA GLN A 66 4.83 20.37 2.00
C GLN A 66 4.32 19.88 3.36
N ILE A 67 3.05 19.47 3.45
CA ILE A 67 2.49 18.86 4.67
C ILE A 67 3.24 17.58 5.03
N ARG A 68 3.55 16.74 4.04
CA ARG A 68 4.33 15.52 4.27
C ARG A 68 5.74 15.81 4.80
N GLY A 69 6.40 16.84 4.27
CA GLY A 69 7.71 17.28 4.76
C GLY A 69 7.65 17.63 6.25
N VAL A 70 6.65 18.43 6.63
CA VAL A 70 6.45 18.84 8.03
C VAL A 70 6.14 17.67 8.96
N ALA A 71 5.39 16.67 8.51
CA ALA A 71 5.15 15.46 9.29
C ALA A 71 6.44 14.67 9.56
N TYR A 72 7.34 14.57 8.57
CA TYR A 72 8.64 13.93 8.77
C TYR A 72 9.56 14.76 9.68
N ASP A 73 9.60 16.08 9.51
CA ASP A 73 10.39 16.96 10.38
C ASP A 73 9.93 16.85 11.85
N ALA A 74 8.62 16.77 12.08
CA ALA A 74 8.05 16.57 13.40
C ALA A 74 8.40 15.19 13.99
N GLU A 75 8.34 14.13 13.17
CA GLU A 75 8.72 12.78 13.59
C GLU A 75 10.20 12.70 13.98
N ASP A 76 11.09 13.28 13.16
CA ASP A 76 12.53 13.32 13.40
C ASP A 76 12.88 14.09 14.69
N VAL A 77 12.18 15.19 14.97
CA VAL A 77 12.34 15.97 16.22
C VAL A 77 12.00 15.14 17.45
N ILE A 78 10.90 14.39 17.40
CA ILE A 78 10.47 13.52 18.51
C ILE A 78 11.43 12.35 18.67
N ASP A 79 11.88 11.73 17.58
CA ASP A 79 12.82 10.61 17.63
C ASP A 79 14.19 11.01 18.17
N GLU A 80 14.70 12.17 17.75
CA GLU A 80 15.96 12.70 18.24
C GLU A 80 15.89 13.00 19.75
N PHE A 81 14.76 13.55 20.21
CA PHE A 81 14.52 13.81 21.63
C PHE A 81 14.40 12.52 22.46
N MET A 82 13.63 11.55 21.97
CA MET A 82 13.51 10.23 22.60
C MET A 82 14.86 9.53 22.69
N PHE A 83 15.67 9.60 21.62
CA PHE A 83 17.02 9.07 21.60
C PHE A 83 17.94 9.76 22.63
N LYS A 84 17.89 11.09 22.75
CA LYS A 84 18.68 11.86 23.74
C LYS A 84 18.28 11.51 25.19
N ILE A 85 16.99 11.32 25.47
CA ILE A 85 16.49 10.90 26.80
C ILE A 85 16.93 9.46 27.14
N GLU A 86 16.77 8.53 26.20
CA GLU A 86 17.10 7.12 26.41
C GLU A 86 18.62 6.92 26.59
N HIS A 87 19.43 7.68 25.83
CA HIS A 87 20.89 7.64 25.94
C HIS A 87 21.42 8.17 27.29
N GLN A 88 20.75 9.16 27.90
CA GLN A 88 21.11 9.61 29.25
C GLN A 88 20.77 8.59 30.35
N ARG A 89 19.70 7.80 30.19
CA ARG A 89 19.35 6.72 31.14
C ARG A 89 20.45 5.65 31.25
N GLN A 90 21.21 5.42 30.18
CA GLN A 90 22.25 4.39 30.13
C GLN A 90 23.62 4.80 30.69
N ARG A 91 23.87 6.09 30.95
CA ARG A 91 25.21 6.60 31.35
C ARG A 91 25.42 6.80 32.86
N ARG A 92 24.51 6.40 33.76
CA ARG A 92 24.71 6.56 35.22
C ARG A 92 24.44 5.30 36.05
N PRO A 93 25.40 4.84 36.90
CA PRO A 93 25.27 3.59 37.65
C PRO A 93 24.69 3.71 39.08
N ASN A 94 24.20 4.87 39.55
CA ASN A 94 23.78 5.02 40.96
C ASN A 94 22.30 5.39 41.19
N ARG A 95 21.64 4.62 42.06
CA ARG A 95 20.19 4.55 42.29
C ARG A 95 19.65 5.48 43.39
N PHE A 96 20.37 6.53 43.81
CA PHE A 96 20.04 7.28 45.04
C PHE A 96 20.15 8.82 44.94
N LEU A 97 19.46 9.47 43.99
CA LEU A 97 19.20 10.91 44.08
C LEU A 97 17.69 11.23 44.02
N PRO A 98 17.21 12.22 44.79
CA PRO A 98 15.79 12.57 44.86
C PRO A 98 15.28 13.13 43.53
N THR A 99 14.01 12.89 43.25
CA THR A 99 13.28 13.17 42.00
C THR A 99 13.46 14.59 41.45
N CYS A 100 13.77 15.58 42.29
CA CYS A 100 13.95 16.98 41.89
C CYS A 100 15.28 17.29 41.17
N VAL A 101 16.32 16.45 41.30
CA VAL A 101 17.57 16.59 40.50
C VAL A 101 17.43 15.93 39.11
N ARG A 102 16.33 15.22 38.83
CA ARG A 102 16.08 14.55 37.53
C ARG A 102 15.53 15.45 36.44
N PHE A 103 15.05 16.64 36.81
CA PHE A 103 14.31 17.54 35.92
C PHE A 103 15.20 18.64 35.33
N ALA A 104 16.09 19.23 36.15
CA ALA A 104 17.01 20.29 35.75
C ALA A 104 18.00 19.84 34.64
N ASP A 105 18.45 18.59 34.70
CA ASP A 105 19.36 18.00 33.70
C ASP A 105 18.69 17.77 32.33
N LYS A 106 17.34 17.74 32.29
CA LYS A 106 16.54 17.55 31.08
C LYS A 106 16.03 18.87 30.48
N LEU A 107 16.01 19.95 31.27
CA LEU A 107 15.48 21.27 30.91
C LEU A 107 16.08 21.88 29.62
N PRO A 108 17.40 21.79 29.34
CA PRO A 108 17.97 22.31 28.10
C PRO A 108 17.42 21.61 26.85
N PHE A 109 17.19 20.30 26.95
CA PHE A 109 16.62 19.50 25.85
C PHE A 109 15.13 19.79 25.67
N ILE A 110 14.42 20.09 26.76
CA ILE A 110 13.01 20.49 26.72
C ILE A 110 12.88 21.85 26.05
N HIS A 111 13.76 22.81 26.35
CA HIS A 111 13.79 24.10 25.64
C HIS A 111 14.17 23.97 24.17
N GLU A 112 15.10 23.06 23.82
CA GLU A 112 15.44 22.75 22.43
C GLU A 112 14.25 22.11 21.68
N LEU A 113 13.54 21.18 22.33
CA LEU A 113 12.33 20.55 21.81
C LEU A 113 11.21 21.58 21.62
N ASP A 114 10.96 22.43 22.62
CA ASP A 114 9.95 23.49 22.56
C ASP A 114 10.24 24.47 21.42
N GLY A 115 11.50 24.88 21.23
CA GLY A 115 11.91 25.73 20.12
C GLY A 115 11.65 25.09 18.75
N ARG A 116 12.01 23.81 18.58
CA ARG A 116 11.83 23.10 17.30
C ARG A 116 10.37 22.79 16.99
N ILE A 117 9.57 22.43 18.00
CA ILE A 117 8.12 22.28 17.85
C ILE A 117 7.47 23.61 17.47
N ARG A 118 7.92 24.72 18.07
CA ARG A 118 7.45 26.07 17.71
C ARG A 118 7.78 26.41 16.26
N ASP A 119 8.96 26.10 15.77
CA ASP A 119 9.35 26.31 14.37
C ASP A 119 8.49 25.47 13.40
N ILE A 120 8.15 24.24 13.80
CA ILE A 120 7.21 23.38 13.07
C ILE A 120 5.82 24.03 13.02
N ASN A 121 5.30 24.48 14.16
CA ASN A 121 3.99 25.15 14.23
C ASN A 121 3.96 26.43 13.37
N ILE A 122 5.03 27.24 13.37
CA ILE A 122 5.16 28.42 12.49
C ILE A 122 5.17 28.01 10.99
N THR A 123 5.82 26.89 10.67
CA THR A 123 5.88 26.37 9.29
C THR A 123 4.51 25.85 8.83
N ILE A 124 3.78 25.20 9.72
CA ILE A 124 2.38 24.78 9.55
C ILE A 124 1.50 25.99 9.25
N GLU A 125 1.55 27.04 10.08
CA GLU A 125 0.75 28.26 9.89
C GLU A 125 1.03 28.90 8.53
N LYS A 126 2.30 28.94 8.09
CA LYS A 126 2.67 29.44 6.76
C LYS A 126 2.09 28.59 5.63
N ILE A 127 2.09 27.26 5.78
CA ILE A 127 1.51 26.34 4.78
C ILE A 127 -0.01 26.47 4.72
N LEU A 128 -0.68 26.65 5.86
CA LEU A 128 -2.12 26.90 5.93
C LEU A 128 -2.49 28.27 5.35
N ALA A 129 -1.72 29.31 5.65
CA ALA A 129 -1.89 30.65 5.07
C ALA A 129 -1.71 30.65 3.55
N ASN A 130 -0.79 29.83 3.03
CA ASN A 130 -0.62 29.65 1.59
C ASN A 130 -1.85 28.98 0.94
N LYS A 131 -2.55 28.08 1.64
CA LYS A 131 -3.81 27.48 1.15
C LYS A 131 -4.86 28.55 0.84
N ALA A 132 -5.07 29.48 1.79
CA ALA A 132 -6.01 30.58 1.66
C ALA A 132 -5.55 31.63 0.62
N ARG A 133 -4.25 31.94 0.58
CA ARG A 133 -3.68 32.95 -0.32
C ARG A 133 -3.72 32.56 -1.80
N TYR A 134 -3.66 31.26 -2.10
CA TYR A 134 -3.62 30.73 -3.46
C TYR A 134 -4.92 30.03 -3.89
N ASN A 135 -6.00 30.21 -3.13
CA ASN A 135 -7.35 29.67 -3.39
C ASN A 135 -7.34 28.17 -3.74
N ILE A 136 -6.66 27.38 -2.91
CA ILE A 136 -6.63 25.92 -3.03
C ILE A 136 -7.94 25.38 -2.42
N GLU A 137 -9.04 25.49 -3.16
CA GLU A 137 -10.35 25.00 -2.74
C GLU A 137 -10.41 23.46 -2.84
N SER A 138 -10.79 22.82 -1.74
CA SER A 138 -11.32 21.47 -1.68
C SER A 138 -12.83 21.56 -1.87
N GLY A 139 -13.38 20.89 -2.87
CA GLY A 139 -14.77 21.07 -3.30
C GLY A 139 -15.78 20.67 -2.22
N SER A 140 -16.75 21.55 -1.94
CA SER A 140 -18.01 21.20 -1.27
C SER A 140 -19.14 22.12 -1.76
N PRO A 141 -20.39 21.63 -1.82
CA PRO A 141 -21.38 22.06 -2.79
C PRO A 141 -22.22 23.23 -2.28
N SER A 142 -22.52 24.19 -3.15
CA SER A 142 -23.65 25.10 -2.96
C SER A 142 -24.30 25.43 -4.28
N ALA A 143 -25.63 25.44 -4.23
CA ALA A 143 -26.56 25.44 -5.33
C ALA A 143 -26.67 26.79 -6.07
N ALA A 144 -27.21 26.66 -7.28
CA ALA A 144 -27.83 27.66 -8.15
C ALA A 144 -26.92 28.46 -9.09
N GLY A 145 -27.11 28.23 -10.40
CA GLY A 145 -26.71 29.15 -11.46
C GLY A 145 -26.39 28.46 -12.78
N SER A 146 -27.41 28.26 -13.62
CA SER A 146 -27.29 27.78 -15.00
C SER A 146 -26.15 28.43 -15.78
N SER A 147 -25.31 27.63 -16.45
CA SER A 147 -25.03 27.79 -17.87
C SER A 147 -24.18 26.62 -18.39
N SER A 148 -24.51 26.20 -19.60
CA SER A 148 -23.87 25.15 -20.36
C SER A 148 -22.38 25.40 -20.55
N SER A 149 -21.54 24.40 -20.30
CA SER A 149 -20.38 24.12 -21.14
C SER A 149 -19.84 22.73 -20.87
N THR A 150 -19.52 22.07 -21.97
CA THR A 150 -18.93 20.75 -22.14
C THR A 150 -17.60 20.61 -21.42
N GLU A 151 -17.52 19.76 -20.39
CA GLU A 151 -16.25 19.18 -19.94
C GLU A 151 -16.43 17.70 -19.64
N GLY A 152 -15.72 16.88 -20.42
CA GLY A 152 -15.82 15.42 -20.40
C GLY A 152 -15.34 14.85 -19.07
N VAL A 153 -16.19 14.04 -18.46
CA VAL A 153 -15.89 13.21 -17.30
C VAL A 153 -14.88 12.14 -17.73
N VAL A 154 -13.58 12.44 -17.57
CA VAL A 154 -12.52 11.45 -17.73
C VAL A 154 -12.53 10.58 -16.48
N GLN A 155 -13.25 9.45 -16.55
CA GLN A 155 -13.11 8.36 -15.59
C GLN A 155 -11.65 7.90 -15.56
N ARG A 156 -10.96 8.27 -14.46
CA ARG A 156 -9.58 7.91 -14.21
C ARG A 156 -9.55 6.47 -13.70
N GLU A 157 -9.37 5.53 -14.63
CA GLU A 157 -9.07 4.13 -14.32
C GLU A 157 -7.95 4.09 -13.28
N LYS A 158 -8.23 3.46 -12.13
CA LYS A 158 -7.21 3.11 -11.15
C LYS A 158 -6.21 2.20 -11.86
N ARG A 159 -5.09 2.76 -12.31
CA ARG A 159 -4.04 2.00 -12.98
C ARG A 159 -3.56 0.91 -12.04
N VAL A 160 -3.71 -0.31 -12.54
CA VAL A 160 -3.12 -1.52 -12.02
C VAL A 160 -1.61 -1.28 -11.83
N PRO A 161 -1.01 -1.50 -10.64
CA PRO A 161 0.41 -1.24 -10.44
C PRO A 161 1.21 -2.07 -11.44
N ILE A 162 2.05 -1.38 -12.21
CA ILE A 162 2.99 -1.99 -13.17
C ILE A 162 3.97 -2.79 -12.33
N VAL A 163 3.89 -4.11 -12.41
CA VAL A 163 4.92 -4.97 -11.86
C VAL A 163 5.99 -5.08 -12.93
N GLU A 164 7.17 -4.53 -12.70
CA GLU A 164 8.31 -4.78 -13.58
C GLU A 164 8.68 -6.26 -13.48
N GLU A 165 8.70 -6.98 -14.60
CA GLU A 165 9.10 -8.40 -14.64
C GLU A 165 10.49 -8.62 -14.04
N ALA A 166 11.35 -7.60 -14.17
CA ALA A 166 12.68 -7.55 -13.61
C ALA A 166 12.71 -7.65 -12.09
N ASP A 167 11.58 -7.50 -11.38
CA ASP A 167 11.48 -7.56 -9.92
C ASP A 167 10.91 -8.90 -9.38
N VAL A 168 10.35 -9.76 -10.23
CA VAL A 168 9.65 -10.97 -9.78
C VAL A 168 10.60 -12.16 -9.63
N VAL A 169 11.01 -12.44 -8.40
CA VAL A 169 11.83 -13.62 -8.04
C VAL A 169 10.92 -14.82 -7.73
N GLY A 170 11.32 -16.03 -8.15
CA GLY A 170 10.74 -17.28 -7.61
C GLY A 170 9.31 -17.64 -8.03
N MET A 171 8.71 -16.99 -9.04
CA MET A 171 7.32 -17.28 -9.48
C MET A 171 7.21 -17.94 -10.86
N THR A 172 8.30 -18.52 -11.39
CA THR A 172 8.29 -19.07 -12.75
C THR A 172 7.51 -20.39 -12.83
N ARG A 173 7.65 -21.26 -11.83
CA ARG A 173 6.94 -22.55 -11.76
C ARG A 173 5.46 -22.35 -11.51
N GLU A 174 5.14 -21.43 -10.61
CA GLU A 174 3.79 -21.03 -10.23
C GLU A 174 3.06 -20.44 -11.44
N ALA A 175 3.73 -19.56 -12.19
CA ALA A 175 3.15 -18.99 -13.40
C ALA A 175 2.97 -20.05 -14.51
N GLU A 176 3.84 -21.06 -14.58
CA GLU A 176 3.68 -22.16 -15.53
C GLU A 176 2.47 -23.05 -15.16
N ALA A 177 2.31 -23.38 -13.89
CA ALA A 177 1.18 -24.18 -13.41
C ALA A 177 -0.16 -23.48 -13.67
N VAL A 178 -0.28 -22.20 -13.31
CA VAL A 178 -1.52 -21.43 -13.58
C VAL A 178 -1.75 -21.27 -15.08
N LYS A 179 -0.70 -21.02 -15.88
CA LYS A 179 -0.82 -20.98 -17.35
C LYS A 179 -1.40 -22.27 -17.91
N GLN A 180 -0.90 -23.42 -17.45
CA GLN A 180 -1.41 -24.72 -17.89
C GLN A 180 -2.89 -24.87 -17.56
N MET A 181 -3.33 -24.46 -16.37
CA MET A 181 -4.75 -24.46 -15.99
C MET A 181 -5.62 -23.58 -16.90
N LEU A 182 -5.08 -22.49 -17.45
CA LEU A 182 -5.82 -21.58 -18.33
C LEU A 182 -5.90 -22.10 -19.77
N VAL A 183 -4.81 -22.68 -20.30
CA VAL A 183 -4.67 -23.06 -21.72
C VAL A 183 -5.16 -24.48 -22.01
N GLU A 184 -5.33 -25.32 -20.99
CA GLU A 184 -5.81 -26.70 -21.13
C GLU A 184 -7.25 -26.75 -21.67
N GLU A 185 -7.42 -27.29 -22.88
CA GLU A 185 -8.70 -27.30 -23.60
C GLU A 185 -9.73 -28.29 -23.01
N GLU A 186 -9.27 -29.30 -22.28
CA GLU A 186 -10.12 -30.32 -21.62
C GLU A 186 -10.51 -29.96 -20.17
N SER A 187 -10.27 -28.73 -19.72
CA SER A 187 -10.64 -28.33 -18.35
C SER A 187 -12.15 -28.30 -18.17
N GLU A 188 -12.65 -29.10 -17.22
CA GLU A 188 -14.05 -29.14 -16.81
C GLU A 188 -14.54 -27.82 -16.17
N SER A 189 -13.61 -27.03 -15.62
CA SER A 189 -13.93 -25.73 -15.01
C SER A 189 -13.47 -24.56 -15.89
N ARG A 190 -14.40 -23.61 -16.07
CA ARG A 190 -14.20 -22.31 -16.71
C ARG A 190 -13.49 -21.31 -15.80
N VAL A 191 -13.47 -21.55 -14.49
CA VAL A 191 -12.89 -20.63 -13.51
C VAL A 191 -11.60 -21.21 -12.95
N VAL A 192 -10.56 -20.40 -12.89
CA VAL A 192 -9.31 -20.71 -12.18
C VAL A 192 -9.16 -19.70 -11.05
N ALA A 193 -8.80 -20.14 -9.86
CA ALA A 193 -8.65 -19.25 -8.71
C ALA A 193 -7.26 -19.36 -8.10
N ILE A 194 -6.54 -18.25 -7.99
CA ILE A 194 -5.32 -18.12 -7.20
C ILE A 194 -5.72 -17.67 -5.79
N VAL A 195 -5.48 -18.54 -4.80
CA VAL A 195 -5.85 -18.31 -3.40
C VAL A 195 -4.62 -18.21 -2.52
N GLY A 196 -4.70 -17.41 -1.46
CA GLY A 196 -3.66 -17.29 -0.44
C GLY A 196 -3.82 -16.03 0.40
N MET A 197 -3.09 -15.96 1.52
CA MET A 197 -3.05 -14.82 2.43
C MET A 197 -2.62 -13.50 1.76
N GLY A 198 -2.73 -12.40 2.52
CA GLY A 198 -2.21 -11.09 2.13
C GLY A 198 -0.71 -11.14 1.82
N GLY A 199 -0.22 -10.24 0.96
CA GLY A 199 1.22 -10.10 0.73
C GLY A 199 1.94 -11.22 -0.04
N LEU A 200 1.29 -12.35 -0.36
CA LEU A 200 1.86 -13.48 -1.10
C LEU A 200 2.16 -13.22 -2.58
N GLY A 201 1.61 -12.13 -3.15
CA GLY A 201 1.83 -11.78 -4.55
C GLY A 201 0.90 -12.48 -5.54
N LYS A 202 -0.34 -12.83 -5.14
CA LYS A 202 -1.38 -13.37 -6.03
C LYS A 202 -1.61 -12.51 -7.26
N THR A 203 -1.80 -11.20 -7.05
CA THR A 203 -1.92 -10.18 -8.11
C THR A 203 -0.69 -10.17 -9.03
N THR A 204 0.50 -10.32 -8.46
CA THR A 204 1.76 -10.39 -9.23
C THR A 204 1.79 -11.64 -10.10
N LEU A 205 1.41 -12.79 -9.56
CA LEU A 205 1.32 -14.05 -10.30
C LEU A 205 0.29 -13.96 -11.43
N ALA A 206 -0.91 -13.46 -11.15
CA ALA A 206 -1.97 -13.29 -12.15
C ALA A 206 -1.52 -12.39 -13.31
N LYS A 207 -0.88 -11.26 -13.02
CA LYS A 207 -0.32 -10.36 -14.05
C LYS A 207 0.79 -11.03 -14.85
N LYS A 208 1.69 -11.75 -14.19
CA LYS A 208 2.78 -12.47 -14.86
C LYS A 208 2.25 -13.48 -15.85
N VAL A 209 1.21 -14.24 -15.47
CA VAL A 209 0.54 -15.19 -16.36
C VAL A 209 -0.21 -14.46 -17.49
N TYR A 210 -0.96 -13.41 -17.16
CA TYR A 210 -1.72 -12.61 -18.12
C TYR A 210 -0.87 -12.03 -19.25
N ASN A 211 0.39 -11.67 -18.96
CA ASN A 211 1.30 -11.05 -19.93
C ASN A 211 2.10 -12.07 -20.76
N ARG A 212 2.05 -13.38 -20.45
CA ARG A 212 2.80 -14.41 -21.19
C ARG A 212 2.34 -14.49 -22.65
N SER A 213 3.29 -14.63 -23.58
CA SER A 213 2.98 -14.76 -25.01
C SER A 213 2.04 -15.92 -25.29
N GLU A 214 2.23 -17.07 -24.65
CA GLU A 214 1.37 -18.23 -24.90
C GLU A 214 -0.07 -18.02 -24.44
N VAL A 215 -0.28 -17.19 -23.40
CA VAL A 215 -1.63 -16.78 -22.96
C VAL A 215 -2.19 -15.73 -23.91
N ASN A 216 -1.35 -14.79 -24.35
CA ASN A 216 -1.73 -13.74 -25.30
C ASN A 216 -2.19 -14.33 -26.64
N ASP A 217 -1.50 -15.36 -27.13
CA ASP A 217 -1.77 -16.00 -28.42
C ASP A 217 -2.96 -16.97 -28.35
N HIS A 218 -3.25 -17.49 -27.16
CA HIS A 218 -4.36 -18.42 -26.96
C HIS A 218 -5.73 -17.72 -26.92
N PHE A 219 -5.83 -16.57 -26.24
CA PHE A 219 -7.09 -15.85 -26.03
C PHE A 219 -7.22 -14.65 -26.97
N GLU A 220 -8.29 -14.64 -27.78
CA GLU A 220 -8.60 -13.57 -28.74
C GLU A 220 -8.90 -12.24 -28.07
N CYS A 221 -9.46 -12.26 -26.87
CA CYS A 221 -9.78 -11.05 -26.13
C CYS A 221 -9.57 -11.23 -24.63
N ARG A 222 -9.04 -10.20 -23.99
CA ARG A 222 -8.54 -10.29 -22.62
C ARG A 222 -8.83 -9.01 -21.85
N ALA A 223 -9.23 -9.15 -20.60
CA ALA A 223 -9.45 -8.03 -19.71
C ALA A 223 -8.90 -8.34 -18.32
N LEU A 224 -8.31 -7.33 -17.67
CA LEU A 224 -7.87 -7.40 -16.29
C LEU A 224 -8.50 -6.27 -15.50
N VAL A 225 -9.27 -6.63 -14.47
CA VAL A 225 -10.05 -5.68 -13.67
C VAL A 225 -9.82 -5.94 -12.19
N TYR A 226 -9.60 -4.86 -11.44
CA TYR A 226 -9.47 -4.90 -9.99
C TYR A 226 -10.85 -4.77 -9.33
N VAL A 227 -11.13 -5.62 -8.35
CA VAL A 227 -12.39 -5.66 -7.61
C VAL A 227 -12.19 -4.98 -6.25
N SER A 228 -12.76 -3.79 -6.07
CA SER A 228 -12.81 -3.17 -4.73
C SER A 228 -13.85 -3.83 -3.83
N GLN A 229 -13.71 -3.68 -2.51
CA GLN A 229 -14.70 -4.19 -1.54
C GLN A 229 -16.11 -3.65 -1.80
N ASP A 230 -16.23 -2.37 -2.14
CA ASP A 230 -17.52 -1.73 -2.47
C ASP A 230 -17.84 -1.75 -3.97
N CYS A 231 -17.22 -2.66 -4.74
CA CYS A 231 -17.36 -2.65 -6.20
C CYS A 231 -18.78 -3.00 -6.62
N ARG A 232 -19.36 -2.15 -7.46
CA ARG A 232 -20.68 -2.40 -8.08
C ARG A 232 -20.49 -3.14 -9.40
N ILE A 233 -21.43 -4.01 -9.75
CA ILE A 233 -21.35 -4.79 -10.99
C ILE A 233 -21.20 -3.92 -12.24
N ARG A 234 -21.88 -2.77 -12.30
CA ARG A 234 -21.69 -1.76 -13.36
C ARG A 234 -20.22 -1.38 -13.55
N GLU A 235 -19.48 -1.15 -12.47
CA GLU A 235 -18.08 -0.73 -12.54
C GLU A 235 -17.18 -1.85 -13.09
N LEU A 236 -17.47 -3.10 -12.75
CA LEU A 236 -16.77 -4.26 -13.31
C LEU A 236 -17.03 -4.42 -14.80
N LEU A 237 -18.30 -4.37 -15.22
CA LEU A 237 -18.67 -4.48 -16.63
C LEU A 237 -18.03 -3.35 -17.45
N MET A 238 -18.06 -2.13 -16.92
CA MET A 238 -17.40 -0.96 -17.50
C MET A 238 -15.88 -1.15 -17.59
N GLY A 239 -15.24 -1.67 -16.53
CA GLY A 239 -13.81 -1.96 -16.52
C GLY A 239 -13.42 -3.04 -17.55
N ILE A 240 -14.21 -4.10 -17.67
CA ILE A 240 -14.03 -5.16 -18.67
C ILE A 240 -14.14 -4.56 -20.06
N MET A 241 -15.23 -3.84 -20.35
CA MET A 241 -15.48 -3.29 -21.67
C MET A 241 -14.42 -2.24 -22.07
N THR A 242 -13.93 -1.45 -21.11
CA THR A 242 -12.86 -0.48 -21.39
C THR A 242 -11.53 -1.16 -21.68
N ASN A 243 -11.24 -2.32 -21.07
CA ASN A 243 -10.07 -3.14 -21.44
C ASN A 243 -10.22 -3.72 -22.86
N LEU A 244 -11.42 -4.18 -23.21
CA LEU A 244 -11.71 -4.81 -24.50
C LEU A 244 -11.85 -3.81 -25.66
N SER A 245 -12.24 -2.57 -25.38
CA SER A 245 -12.41 -1.50 -26.38
C SER A 245 -11.98 -0.14 -25.81
N PRO A 246 -10.67 0.09 -25.64
CA PRO A 246 -10.15 1.33 -25.04
C PRO A 246 -10.57 2.60 -25.79
N GLU A 247 -10.73 2.50 -27.11
CA GLU A 247 -11.14 3.59 -28.00
C GLU A 247 -12.57 4.12 -27.69
N ARG A 248 -13.44 3.29 -27.09
CA ARG A 248 -14.85 3.60 -26.81
C ARG A 248 -15.10 4.04 -25.37
N LYS A 249 -14.05 4.36 -24.62
CA LYS A 249 -14.14 4.62 -23.18
C LYS A 249 -15.19 5.66 -22.78
N THR A 250 -15.34 6.75 -23.53
CA THR A 250 -16.33 7.81 -23.26
C THR A 250 -17.77 7.37 -23.51
N GLU A 251 -18.00 6.52 -24.50
CA GLU A 251 -19.31 5.91 -24.77
C GLU A 251 -19.67 4.93 -23.65
N ILE A 252 -18.73 4.03 -23.32
CA ILE A 252 -18.85 3.00 -22.28
C ILE A 252 -19.17 3.63 -20.92
N SER A 253 -18.53 4.75 -20.55
CA SER A 253 -18.78 5.41 -19.26
C SER A 253 -20.22 5.90 -19.08
N ASN A 254 -20.91 6.21 -20.19
CA ASN A 254 -22.27 6.74 -20.18
C ASN A 254 -23.35 5.64 -20.22
N MET A 255 -23.00 4.41 -20.59
CA MET A 255 -23.96 3.30 -20.68
C MET A 255 -24.53 2.93 -19.32
N VAL A 256 -25.79 2.52 -19.26
CA VAL A 256 -26.36 1.93 -18.03
C VAL A 256 -25.90 0.49 -17.83
N GLU A 257 -26.00 -0.02 -16.61
CA GLU A 257 -25.53 -1.38 -16.25
C GLU A 257 -26.09 -2.46 -17.19
N LYS A 258 -27.40 -2.42 -17.48
CA LYS A 258 -28.03 -3.36 -18.42
C LYS A 258 -27.39 -3.32 -19.81
N GLN A 259 -27.14 -2.11 -20.33
CA GLN A 259 -26.50 -1.92 -21.64
C GLN A 259 -25.06 -2.42 -21.62
N LEU A 260 -24.31 -2.15 -20.55
CA LEU A 260 -22.94 -2.66 -20.37
C LEU A 260 -22.91 -4.20 -20.36
N GLY A 261 -23.86 -4.82 -19.66
CA GLY A 261 -23.99 -6.28 -19.62
C GLY A 261 -24.27 -6.89 -21.00
N GLU A 262 -25.19 -6.29 -21.76
CA GLU A 262 -25.51 -6.70 -23.13
C GLU A 262 -24.30 -6.51 -24.08
N GLU A 263 -23.58 -5.39 -23.94
CA GLU A 263 -22.40 -5.08 -24.76
C GLU A 263 -21.24 -6.05 -24.47
N VAL A 264 -20.95 -6.30 -23.20
CA VAL A 264 -19.93 -7.29 -22.78
C VAL A 264 -20.29 -8.67 -23.31
N GLY A 265 -21.53 -9.11 -23.11
CA GLY A 265 -21.99 -10.42 -23.59
C GLY A 265 -21.89 -10.56 -25.11
N SER A 266 -22.30 -9.53 -25.85
CA SER A 266 -22.21 -9.48 -27.32
C SER A 266 -20.77 -9.49 -27.81
N TYR A 267 -19.89 -8.69 -27.19
CA TYR A 267 -18.49 -8.59 -27.59
C TYR A 267 -17.74 -9.92 -27.39
N LEU A 268 -18.02 -10.61 -26.30
CA LEU A 268 -17.36 -11.87 -25.92
C LEU A 268 -17.94 -13.10 -26.63
N LYS A 269 -19.12 -12.97 -27.25
CA LYS A 269 -19.79 -14.06 -27.94
C LYS A 269 -18.90 -14.63 -29.05
N ASP A 270 -18.86 -15.96 -29.12
CA ASP A 270 -18.11 -16.74 -30.10
C ASP A 270 -16.58 -16.53 -30.09
N LYS A 271 -16.04 -15.82 -29.09
CA LYS A 271 -14.60 -15.59 -28.91
C LYS A 271 -14.03 -16.39 -27.74
N ARG A 272 -12.75 -16.76 -27.85
CA ARG A 272 -11.97 -17.26 -26.73
C ARG A 272 -11.50 -16.10 -25.86
N TYR A 273 -12.08 -15.92 -24.68
CA TYR A 273 -11.74 -14.80 -23.78
C TYR A 273 -11.08 -15.24 -22.47
N LEU A 274 -10.25 -14.33 -21.93
CA LEU A 274 -9.73 -14.41 -20.58
C LEU A 274 -10.09 -13.15 -19.80
N ILE A 275 -10.84 -13.30 -18.71
CA ILE A 275 -11.15 -12.20 -17.78
C ILE A 275 -10.44 -12.46 -16.46
N VAL A 276 -9.60 -11.53 -16.02
CA VAL A 276 -8.93 -11.57 -14.73
C VAL A 276 -9.65 -10.64 -13.75
N LEU A 277 -10.15 -11.20 -12.66
CA LEU A 277 -10.75 -10.50 -11.54
C LEU A 277 -9.76 -10.51 -10.37
N ASP A 278 -9.13 -9.37 -10.13
CA ASP A 278 -8.10 -9.23 -9.11
C ASP A 278 -8.70 -8.76 -7.78
N ASP A 279 -8.37 -9.49 -6.70
CA ASP A 279 -8.74 -9.23 -5.30
C ASP A 279 -10.26 -9.34 -5.03
N VAL A 280 -10.88 -10.48 -5.39
CA VAL A 280 -12.31 -10.72 -5.15
C VAL A 280 -12.59 -10.99 -3.66
N TRP A 281 -13.47 -10.19 -3.07
CA TRP A 281 -13.85 -10.25 -1.64
C TRP A 281 -15.15 -11.01 -1.36
N SER A 282 -16.00 -11.18 -2.37
CA SER A 282 -17.36 -11.73 -2.23
C SER A 282 -17.71 -12.60 -3.43
N ILE A 283 -18.38 -13.72 -3.17
CA ILE A 283 -18.85 -14.63 -4.22
C ILE A 283 -20.01 -14.02 -5.03
N GLN A 284 -20.79 -13.12 -4.43
CA GLN A 284 -21.89 -12.41 -5.11
C GLN A 284 -21.38 -11.66 -6.34
N VAL A 285 -20.19 -11.04 -6.24
CA VAL A 285 -19.54 -10.36 -7.37
C VAL A 285 -19.34 -11.31 -8.56
N TRP A 286 -18.88 -12.54 -8.31
CA TRP A 286 -18.73 -13.54 -9.34
C TRP A 286 -20.07 -13.97 -9.92
N HIS A 287 -21.06 -14.27 -9.07
CA HIS A 287 -22.38 -14.69 -9.53
C HIS A 287 -23.04 -13.63 -10.42
N GLU A 288 -23.07 -12.37 -9.99
CA GLU A 288 -23.65 -11.27 -10.77
C GLU A 288 -22.91 -11.07 -12.10
N LEU A 289 -21.58 -11.10 -12.09
CA LEU A 289 -20.80 -10.94 -13.31
C LEU A 289 -21.00 -12.12 -14.28
N SER A 290 -21.05 -13.34 -13.77
CA SER A 290 -21.17 -14.55 -14.59
C SER A 290 -22.43 -14.54 -15.47
N LEU A 291 -23.51 -13.86 -15.03
CA LEU A 291 -24.75 -13.70 -15.81
C LEU A 291 -24.56 -12.93 -17.13
N HIS A 292 -23.51 -12.12 -17.23
CA HIS A 292 -23.19 -11.30 -18.40
C HIS A 292 -22.12 -11.93 -19.31
N LEU A 293 -21.53 -13.06 -18.90
CA LEU A 293 -20.43 -13.69 -19.62
C LEU A 293 -20.90 -14.95 -20.36
N PRO A 294 -20.74 -15.05 -21.69
CA PRO A 294 -21.23 -16.18 -22.45
C PRO A 294 -20.55 -17.49 -22.06
N GLU A 295 -21.33 -18.57 -21.95
CA GLU A 295 -20.83 -19.93 -21.69
C GLU A 295 -19.92 -20.40 -22.84
N SER A 296 -18.70 -20.82 -22.50
CA SER A 296 -17.73 -21.32 -23.45
C SER A 296 -16.67 -22.16 -22.75
N ASN A 297 -16.50 -23.40 -23.19
CA ASN A 297 -15.47 -24.31 -22.67
C ASN A 297 -14.04 -23.89 -23.06
N LYS A 298 -13.90 -22.95 -24.00
CA LYS A 298 -12.61 -22.43 -24.44
C LYS A 298 -12.19 -21.17 -23.69
N SER A 299 -13.15 -20.48 -23.05
CA SER A 299 -12.90 -19.23 -22.33
C SER A 299 -12.61 -19.48 -20.85
N ARG A 300 -11.92 -18.54 -20.21
CA ARG A 300 -11.52 -18.67 -18.80
C ARG A 300 -11.78 -17.39 -18.01
N VAL A 301 -12.07 -17.56 -16.73
CA VAL A 301 -12.05 -16.48 -15.74
C VAL A 301 -11.00 -16.81 -14.69
N LEU A 302 -10.04 -15.90 -14.48
CA LEU A 302 -9.02 -16.02 -13.45
C LEU A 302 -9.38 -15.12 -12.28
N ILE A 303 -9.57 -15.69 -11.10
CA ILE A 303 -9.86 -14.96 -9.86
C ILE A 303 -8.62 -14.96 -8.98
N THR A 304 -8.26 -13.81 -8.40
CA THR A 304 -7.37 -13.78 -7.23
C THR A 304 -8.18 -13.46 -5.99
N THR A 305 -8.00 -14.22 -4.90
CA THR A 305 -8.74 -13.97 -3.65
C THR A 305 -7.96 -14.44 -2.43
N ARG A 306 -8.30 -13.89 -1.26
CA ARG A 306 -7.82 -14.37 0.05
C ARG A 306 -8.74 -15.45 0.63
N ASN A 307 -9.98 -15.53 0.16
CA ASN A 307 -10.99 -16.41 0.70
C ASN A 307 -11.15 -17.65 -0.18
N GLN A 308 -10.67 -18.80 0.32
CA GLN A 308 -10.77 -20.07 -0.38
C GLN A 308 -12.22 -20.48 -0.68
N GLN A 309 -13.18 -20.08 0.16
CA GLN A 309 -14.59 -20.41 -0.05
C GLN A 309 -15.12 -19.84 -1.37
N ILE A 310 -14.66 -18.66 -1.78
CA ILE A 310 -15.05 -18.05 -3.06
C ILE A 310 -14.62 -18.93 -4.24
N ALA A 311 -13.44 -19.54 -4.16
CA ALA A 311 -12.97 -20.45 -5.22
C ALA A 311 -13.81 -21.72 -5.29
N LEU A 312 -14.19 -22.28 -4.13
CA LEU A 312 -15.02 -23.48 -4.06
C LEU A 312 -16.44 -23.23 -4.58
N ASP A 313 -17.06 -22.13 -4.15
CA ASP A 313 -18.42 -21.76 -4.57
C ASP A 313 -18.50 -21.39 -6.06
N ALA A 314 -17.39 -20.88 -6.63
CA ALA A 314 -17.25 -20.64 -8.06
C ALA A 314 -16.94 -21.91 -8.87
N TYR A 315 -16.86 -23.09 -8.23
CA TYR A 315 -16.42 -24.36 -8.83
C TYR A 315 -15.08 -24.22 -9.57
N ALA A 316 -14.18 -23.38 -9.04
CA ALA A 316 -12.94 -23.04 -9.70
C ALA A 316 -11.87 -24.14 -9.54
N LYS A 317 -11.04 -24.31 -10.57
CA LYS A 317 -9.77 -25.02 -10.44
C LYS A 317 -8.85 -24.19 -9.54
N LEU A 318 -8.57 -24.73 -8.36
CA LEU A 318 -7.86 -24.02 -7.30
C LEU A 318 -6.34 -24.11 -7.48
N TYR A 319 -5.66 -22.96 -7.39
CA TYR A 319 -4.23 -22.84 -7.23
C TYR A 319 -3.91 -22.11 -5.92
N GLU A 320 -3.46 -22.85 -4.91
CA GLU A 320 -3.04 -22.27 -3.63
C GLU A 320 -1.59 -21.75 -3.74
N LEU A 321 -1.42 -20.44 -3.59
CA LEU A 321 -0.11 -19.81 -3.67
C LEU A 321 0.64 -20.00 -2.35
N ARG A 322 1.73 -20.77 -2.41
CA ARG A 322 2.64 -20.97 -1.28
C ARG A 322 3.47 -19.71 -0.96
N PRO A 323 3.93 -19.54 0.29
CA PRO A 323 5.04 -18.64 0.61
C PRO A 323 6.32 -19.01 -0.15
N LEU A 324 7.22 -18.04 -0.28
CA LEU A 324 8.55 -18.25 -0.85
C LEU A 324 9.37 -19.18 0.05
N GLY A 325 10.17 -20.05 -0.57
CA GLY A 325 11.18 -20.84 0.14
C GLY A 325 12.33 -19.96 0.63
N GLU A 326 13.18 -20.50 1.50
CA GLU A 326 14.31 -19.74 2.08
C GLU A 326 15.23 -19.13 1.02
N LYS A 327 15.59 -19.89 -0.01
CA LYS A 327 16.44 -19.43 -1.11
C LYS A 327 15.80 -18.30 -1.91
N GLU A 328 14.53 -18.45 -2.27
CA GLU A 328 13.75 -17.45 -3.02
C GLU A 328 13.57 -16.17 -2.19
N SER A 329 13.32 -16.33 -0.89
CA SER A 329 13.17 -15.24 0.06
C SER A 329 14.47 -14.44 0.21
N TRP A 330 15.60 -15.14 0.34
CA TRP A 330 16.92 -14.54 0.45
C TRP A 330 17.31 -13.78 -0.82
N GLU A 331 17.06 -14.37 -1.99
CA GLU A 331 17.31 -13.72 -3.28
C GLU A 331 16.49 -12.44 -3.43
N LEU A 332 15.19 -12.48 -3.10
CA LEU A 332 14.32 -11.29 -3.12
C LEU A 332 14.79 -10.23 -2.13
N PHE A 333 15.19 -10.63 -0.92
CA PHE A 333 15.73 -9.73 0.09
C PHE A 333 16.99 -9.01 -0.43
N LEU A 334 17.97 -9.75 -0.95
CA LEU A 334 19.21 -9.17 -1.48
C LEU A 334 18.94 -8.17 -2.59
N LYS A 335 18.07 -8.53 -3.53
CA LYS A 335 17.69 -7.67 -4.65
C LYS A 335 17.06 -6.35 -4.20
N LYS A 336 16.24 -6.37 -3.15
CA LYS A 336 15.62 -5.17 -2.60
C LYS A 336 16.55 -4.38 -1.68
N THR A 337 17.44 -5.04 -0.96
CA THR A 337 18.42 -4.39 -0.06
C THR A 337 19.61 -3.78 -0.81
N PHE A 338 20.01 -4.37 -1.94
CA PHE A 338 21.18 -4.00 -2.76
C PHE A 338 20.80 -3.86 -4.25
N PRO A 339 20.00 -2.84 -4.62
CA PRO A 339 19.56 -2.64 -6.00
C PRO A 339 20.74 -2.36 -6.95
N ILE A 340 20.57 -2.75 -8.22
CA ILE A 340 21.54 -2.56 -9.30
C ILE A 340 21.81 -1.05 -9.48
N GLY A 341 23.07 -0.63 -9.38
CA GLY A 341 23.49 0.78 -9.35
C GLY A 341 24.09 1.23 -8.00
N SER A 342 24.05 0.39 -6.98
CA SER A 342 24.80 0.57 -5.74
C SER A 342 26.27 0.13 -5.90
N THR A 343 27.16 0.68 -5.07
CA THR A 343 28.64 0.52 -5.13
C THR A 343 29.15 -0.92 -5.01
N SER A 344 28.27 -1.89 -4.72
CA SER A 344 28.52 -3.33 -4.74
C SER A 344 27.23 -4.07 -5.14
N PRO A 345 27.01 -4.36 -6.43
CA PRO A 345 25.76 -4.96 -6.88
C PRO A 345 25.62 -6.41 -6.39
N GLY A 346 24.51 -6.71 -5.70
CA GLY A 346 24.01 -8.07 -5.48
C GLY A 346 24.74 -8.92 -4.43
N VAL A 347 25.78 -8.43 -3.77
CA VAL A 347 26.53 -9.21 -2.75
C VAL A 347 26.39 -8.57 -1.38
N CYS A 348 25.77 -9.29 -0.45
CA CYS A 348 25.72 -8.89 0.95
C CYS A 348 27.14 -8.98 1.55
N PRO A 349 27.63 -7.95 2.27
CA PRO A 349 28.84 -8.09 3.05
C PRO A 349 28.73 -9.29 4.01
N ALA A 350 29.78 -10.12 4.09
CA ALA A 350 29.78 -11.35 4.90
C ALA A 350 29.39 -11.08 6.37
N GLU A 351 29.76 -9.91 6.88
CA GLU A 351 29.44 -9.47 8.23
C GLU A 351 27.94 -9.23 8.49
N LEU A 352 27.14 -8.99 7.45
CA LEU A 352 25.71 -8.71 7.54
C LEU A 352 24.85 -9.88 7.07
N GLU A 353 25.46 -10.91 6.47
CA GLU A 353 24.74 -12.03 5.89
C GLU A 353 23.87 -12.76 6.91
N ASP A 354 24.43 -13.10 8.08
CA ASP A 354 23.70 -13.79 9.15
C ASP A 354 22.53 -12.95 9.69
N LEU A 355 22.72 -11.63 9.81
CA LEU A 355 21.65 -10.72 10.24
C LEU A 355 20.57 -10.61 9.17
N GLY A 356 20.96 -10.54 7.90
CA GLY A 356 20.02 -10.52 6.77
C GLY A 356 19.18 -11.79 6.71
N LYS A 357 19.81 -12.96 6.88
CA LYS A 357 19.09 -14.25 6.92
C LYS A 357 18.08 -14.29 8.06
N LYS A 358 18.47 -13.88 9.27
CA LYS A 358 17.55 -13.78 10.41
C LYS A 358 16.37 -12.84 10.15
N ILE A 359 16.62 -11.66 9.56
CA ILE A 359 15.55 -10.72 9.18
C ILE A 359 14.60 -11.37 8.16
N THR A 360 15.16 -12.04 7.16
CA THR A 360 14.39 -12.72 6.10
C THR A 360 13.56 -13.88 6.66
N GLU A 361 14.10 -14.65 7.60
CA GLU A 361 13.41 -15.73 8.30
C GLU A 361 12.18 -15.20 9.07
N LYS A 362 12.29 -14.03 9.71
CA LYS A 362 11.16 -13.39 10.41
C LYS A 362 10.03 -12.99 9.45
N CYS A 363 10.32 -12.78 8.16
CA CYS A 363 9.29 -12.51 7.14
C CYS A 363 8.51 -13.76 6.71
N LYS A 364 8.89 -14.96 7.17
CA LYS A 364 8.17 -16.23 6.93
C LYS A 364 7.83 -16.49 5.46
N GLY A 365 8.70 -16.07 4.55
CA GLY A 365 8.53 -16.28 3.11
C GLY A 365 7.48 -15.39 2.44
N LEU A 366 6.95 -14.36 3.11
CA LEU A 366 6.02 -13.42 2.48
C LEU A 366 6.76 -12.37 1.62
N PRO A 367 6.51 -12.32 0.30
CA PRO A 367 7.18 -11.36 -0.58
C PRO A 367 7.03 -9.91 -0.13
N LEU A 368 5.83 -9.49 0.29
CA LEU A 368 5.61 -8.10 0.72
C LEU A 368 6.45 -7.73 1.95
N ALA A 369 6.46 -8.58 2.97
CA ALA A 369 7.27 -8.36 4.17
C ALA A 369 8.77 -8.29 3.83
N ILE A 370 9.25 -9.16 2.94
CA ILE A 370 10.65 -9.17 2.49
C ILE A 370 10.98 -7.88 1.74
N VAL A 371 10.12 -7.45 0.81
CA VAL A 371 10.31 -6.22 0.03
C VAL A 371 10.34 -4.99 0.93
N VAL A 372 9.47 -4.94 1.95
CA VAL A 372 9.45 -3.83 2.92
C VAL A 372 10.73 -3.81 3.75
N SER A 373 11.14 -4.95 4.32
CA SER A 373 12.37 -5.05 5.10
C SER A 373 13.61 -4.70 4.26
N GLY A 374 13.72 -5.27 3.06
CA GLY A 374 14.85 -5.01 2.17
C GLY A 374 14.87 -3.56 1.66
N GLY A 375 13.71 -3.02 1.30
CA GLY A 375 13.55 -1.61 0.92
C GLY A 375 13.93 -0.65 2.04
N LEU A 376 13.55 -0.93 3.29
CA LEU A 376 13.96 -0.14 4.44
C LEU A 376 15.48 -0.18 4.63
N LEU A 377 16.07 -1.38 4.60
CA LEU A 377 17.52 -1.57 4.76
C LEU A 377 18.34 -1.03 3.57
N SER A 378 17.75 -0.87 2.40
CA SER A 378 18.38 -0.22 1.25
C SER A 378 18.76 1.24 1.53
N ARG A 379 18.01 1.91 2.41
CA ARG A 379 18.17 3.34 2.77
C ARG A 379 18.99 3.55 4.04
N LYS A 380 19.37 2.47 4.72
CA LYS A 380 20.13 2.52 5.97
C LYS A 380 21.59 2.21 5.72
N GLU A 381 22.44 2.69 6.62
CA GLU A 381 23.85 2.31 6.66
C GLU A 381 24.01 0.78 6.73
N LYS A 382 24.96 0.24 5.96
CA LYS A 382 25.25 -1.19 5.90
C LYS A 382 26.17 -1.58 7.07
N THR A 383 25.67 -1.40 8.30
CA THR A 383 26.39 -1.70 9.54
C THR A 383 25.59 -2.69 10.40
N LYS A 384 26.29 -3.52 11.19
CA LYS A 384 25.65 -4.51 12.08
C LYS A 384 24.64 -3.86 13.02
N SER A 385 25.02 -2.74 13.65
CA SER A 385 24.17 -1.99 14.58
C SER A 385 22.85 -1.55 13.96
N SER A 386 22.88 -1.08 12.69
CA SER A 386 21.68 -0.66 11.98
C SER A 386 20.72 -1.82 11.73
N TRP A 387 21.24 -2.96 11.29
CA TRP A 387 20.43 -4.15 10.98
C TRP A 387 19.91 -4.84 12.24
N GLU A 388 20.71 -4.87 13.31
CA GLU A 388 20.29 -5.37 14.63
C GLU A 388 19.12 -4.56 15.21
N LYS A 389 19.10 -3.23 15.03
CA LYS A 389 17.97 -2.39 15.45
C LYS A 389 16.67 -2.79 14.75
N ILE A 390 16.73 -3.04 13.44
CA ILE A 390 15.56 -3.51 12.66
C ILE A 390 15.11 -4.88 13.15
N LEU A 391 16.05 -5.82 13.31
CA LEU A 391 15.72 -7.16 13.82
C LEU A 391 15.05 -7.10 15.19
N LYS A 392 15.59 -6.30 16.13
CA LYS A 392 14.99 -6.12 17.47
C LYS A 392 13.61 -5.47 17.40
N SER A 393 13.41 -4.50 16.52
CA SER A 393 12.09 -3.89 16.30
C SER A 393 11.08 -4.93 15.80
N MET A 394 11.45 -5.74 14.79
CA MET A 394 10.60 -6.83 14.30
C MET A 394 10.25 -7.82 15.42
N GLU A 395 11.23 -8.23 16.22
CA GLU A 395 11.02 -9.15 17.34
C GLU A 395 10.11 -8.56 18.42
N TRP A 396 10.29 -7.28 18.75
CA TRP A 396 9.43 -6.58 19.69
C TRP A 396 7.99 -6.58 19.18
N HIS A 397 7.75 -6.16 17.94
CA HIS A 397 6.38 -6.13 17.41
C HIS A 397 5.74 -7.51 17.31
N LEU A 398 6.49 -8.54 16.90
CA LEU A 398 5.99 -9.92 16.86
C LEU A 398 5.66 -10.47 18.25
N SER A 399 6.32 -9.95 19.30
CA SER A 399 6.03 -10.33 20.70
C SER A 399 4.80 -9.66 21.30
N GLN A 400 4.28 -8.60 20.70
CA GLN A 400 3.10 -7.86 21.18
C GLN A 400 1.76 -8.50 20.75
N GLY A 401 1.79 -9.64 20.05
CA GLY A 401 0.58 -10.32 19.59
C GLY A 401 -0.02 -9.71 18.31
N PRO A 402 -1.17 -10.22 17.84
CA PRO A 402 -1.65 -9.99 16.48
C PRO A 402 -2.10 -8.56 16.18
N SER A 403 -2.33 -7.70 17.19
CA SER A 403 -3.02 -6.42 17.01
C SER A 403 -2.15 -5.21 16.59
N HIS A 404 -0.85 -5.37 16.31
CA HIS A 404 0.03 -4.24 15.98
C HIS A 404 0.74 -4.40 14.64
N ALA A 405 0.27 -3.63 13.64
CA ALA A 405 0.91 -3.24 12.38
C ALA A 405 1.43 -4.33 11.41
N TRP A 406 1.75 -5.54 11.88
CA TRP A 406 2.32 -6.62 11.06
C TRP A 406 1.27 -7.51 10.41
N GLU A 407 0.02 -7.55 10.90
CA GLU A 407 -1.10 -8.19 10.20
C GLU A 407 -1.50 -7.46 8.90
N PHE A 408 -1.02 -6.24 8.66
CA PHE A 408 -1.21 -5.59 7.35
C PHE A 408 -0.17 -6.04 6.31
N LEU A 409 0.90 -6.71 6.75
CA LEU A 409 1.96 -7.26 5.89
C LEU A 409 1.93 -8.81 5.84
N LEU A 410 1.34 -9.46 6.84
CA LEU A 410 1.01 -10.90 6.90
C LEU A 410 -0.42 -11.18 6.39
#